data_AF-A0A6G3ZGL9-F1
#
_entry.id   AF-A0A6G3ZGL9-F1
#
_cell.length_a   1.000
_cell.length_b   1.000
_cell.length_c   1.000
_cell.angle_alpha   90.00
_cell.angle_beta   90.00
_cell.angle_gamma   90.00
#
_symmetry.space_group_name_H-M   'P 1'
#
loop_
_entity.id
_entity.type
_entity.pdbx_description
1 polymer ?
#
loop_
_entity_poly.entity_id
_entity_poly.type
_entity_poly.pdbx_seq_one_letter_code
_entity_poly.pdbx_strand_id
1 'polypeptide(L)'
;MTTTDTHPDDTADAEPCGPESGVSLDATFAALADRECRDLLWRLAESDDETFLVTDLAARLTDGTESDDATGNAETRLTARLHHTVLPKLDDAGLVAYETDRGLVRSCLDSRYAAMVEGIAGFESADRPVPLDTLFELLADFRRRTAYLTLLRHDDLSLPDLADEVAVAERGEPLSKVDPDDVLRVYLSLYHTHVPKLADTGLVAYDQEDDYVALTDVGRALESPTRALCDPSDD
;
A
#
# COMPACT_ATOMS: atom_id res chain seq x y z
N MET A 1 3.88 59.35 -27.08
CA MET A 1 2.80 58.43 -26.70
C MET A 1 2.73 57.33 -27.73
N THR A 2 3.33 56.19 -27.41
CA THR A 2 3.16 54.95 -28.18
C THR A 2 3.08 53.86 -27.12
N THR A 3 1.88 53.35 -26.90
CA THR A 3 1.59 52.19 -26.07
C THR A 3 1.80 50.96 -26.93
N THR A 4 2.63 50.02 -26.47
CA THR A 4 2.60 48.64 -26.96
C THR A 4 2.54 47.72 -25.76
N ASP A 5 1.48 46.94 -25.83
CA ASP A 5 0.88 46.02 -24.88
C ASP A 5 1.60 44.66 -24.94
N THR A 6 1.72 44.03 -23.77
CA THR A 6 1.50 42.59 -23.52
C THR A 6 2.44 41.54 -24.12
N HIS A 7 3.26 40.96 -23.22
CA HIS A 7 3.45 39.51 -23.13
C HIS A 7 3.65 39.14 -21.64
N PRO A 8 2.71 38.46 -20.97
CA PRO A 8 3.04 37.67 -19.80
C PRO A 8 3.53 36.32 -20.32
N ASP A 9 4.79 36.04 -20.01
CA ASP A 9 5.39 34.72 -20.09
C ASP A 9 4.69 33.87 -19.01
N ASP A 10 3.58 33.24 -19.39
CA ASP A 10 2.90 32.23 -18.58
C ASP A 10 3.62 30.90 -18.82
N THR A 11 4.84 30.82 -18.31
CA THR A 11 5.47 29.54 -18.04
C THR A 11 4.62 28.87 -16.98
N ALA A 12 3.73 28.01 -17.46
CA ALA A 12 3.12 26.94 -16.69
C ALA A 12 4.23 26.13 -16.02
N ASP A 13 4.61 26.57 -14.83
CA ASP A 13 5.10 25.70 -13.78
C ASP A 13 3.93 24.77 -13.43
N ALA A 14 3.74 23.77 -14.29
CA ALA A 14 3.15 22.51 -13.88
C ALA A 14 4.16 21.88 -12.91
N GLU A 15 4.17 22.39 -11.68
CA GLU A 15 4.73 21.65 -10.56
C GLU A 15 4.01 20.30 -10.55
N PRO A 16 4.72 19.17 -10.64
CA PRO A 16 4.13 17.91 -10.28
C PRO A 16 3.96 17.95 -8.76
N CYS A 17 2.86 18.51 -8.29
CA CYS A 17 2.43 18.34 -6.91
C CYS A 17 1.89 16.91 -6.79
N GLY A 18 2.79 15.94 -6.91
CA GLY A 18 2.62 14.63 -6.30
C GLY A 18 2.88 14.79 -4.80
N PRO A 19 2.22 14.01 -3.93
CA PRO A 19 2.41 14.10 -2.50
C PRO A 19 3.80 13.57 -2.12
N GLU A 20 4.83 14.40 -2.27
CA GLU A 20 6.15 14.15 -1.68
C GLU A 20 6.14 14.71 -0.25
N SER A 21 6.30 13.82 0.73
CA SER A 21 6.48 14.05 2.20
C SER A 21 5.36 13.54 3.12
N GLY A 22 4.83 12.36 2.84
CA GLY A 22 4.14 11.52 3.82
C GLY A 22 4.34 10.07 3.45
N VAL A 23 4.68 9.21 4.41
CA VAL A 23 4.75 7.75 4.22
C VAL A 23 3.52 7.29 3.43
N SER A 24 3.75 6.74 2.23
CA SER A 24 2.69 6.33 1.33
C SER A 24 2.01 5.07 1.87
N LEU A 25 0.69 5.11 2.10
CA LEU A 25 -0.09 3.93 2.49
C LEU A 25 0.09 2.79 1.48
N ASP A 26 0.25 3.13 0.20
CA ASP A 26 0.46 2.17 -0.87
C ASP A 26 1.78 1.41 -0.66
N ALA A 27 2.87 2.13 -0.34
CA ALA A 27 4.16 1.52 -0.04
C ALA A 27 4.10 0.68 1.24
N THR A 28 3.40 1.15 2.28
CA THR A 28 3.23 0.41 3.52
C THR A 28 2.47 -0.90 3.32
N PHE A 29 1.33 -0.87 2.66
CA PHE A 29 0.57 -2.10 2.36
C PHE A 29 1.33 -3.00 1.39
N ALA A 30 2.05 -2.46 0.40
CA ALA A 30 2.90 -3.27 -0.48
C ALA A 30 4.02 -3.98 0.29
N ALA A 31 4.64 -3.30 1.25
CA ALA A 31 5.61 -3.89 2.15
C ALA A 31 4.98 -4.95 3.05
N LEU A 32 3.82 -4.66 3.64
CA LEU A 32 3.10 -5.59 4.51
C LEU A 32 2.52 -6.79 3.75
N ALA A 33 2.29 -6.71 2.44
CA ALA A 33 1.89 -7.87 1.63
C ALA A 33 2.99 -8.94 1.56
N ASP A 34 4.25 -8.52 1.68
CA ASP A 34 5.40 -9.41 1.66
C ASP A 34 5.63 -10.03 3.05
N ARG A 35 5.52 -11.36 3.11
CA ARG A 35 5.72 -12.10 4.36
C ARG A 35 7.11 -11.87 4.97
N GLU A 36 8.15 -11.74 4.15
CA GLU A 36 9.51 -11.56 4.66
C GLU A 36 9.69 -10.17 5.28
N CYS A 37 9.05 -9.15 4.70
CA CYS A 37 9.00 -7.81 5.28
C CYS A 37 8.33 -7.85 6.66
N ARG A 38 7.16 -8.51 6.78
CA ARG A 38 6.48 -8.65 8.08
C ARG A 38 7.31 -9.42 9.11
N ASP A 39 7.93 -10.52 8.70
CA ASP A 39 8.80 -11.33 9.58
C ASP A 39 10.02 -10.53 10.07
N LEU A 40 10.54 -9.60 9.26
CA LEU A 40 11.60 -8.68 9.67
C LEU A 40 11.07 -7.60 10.62
N LEU A 41 9.93 -6.98 10.30
CA LEU A 41 9.30 -5.94 11.13
C LEU A 41 8.92 -6.48 12.51
N TRP A 42 8.39 -7.70 12.60
CA TRP A 42 8.11 -8.36 13.87
C TRP A 42 9.37 -8.47 14.74
N ARG A 43 10.47 -8.93 14.15
CA ARG A 43 11.75 -9.06 14.87
C ARG A 43 12.36 -7.72 15.29
N LEU A 44 12.21 -6.69 14.45
CA LEU A 44 12.63 -5.34 14.77
C LEU A 44 11.77 -4.77 15.92
N ALA A 45 10.47 -5.04 15.94
CA ALA A 45 9.57 -4.62 17.01
C ALA A 45 9.84 -5.35 18.34
N GLU A 46 10.30 -6.61 18.29
CA GLU A 46 10.65 -7.40 19.47
C GLU A 46 12.05 -7.10 20.01
N SER A 47 12.86 -6.35 19.26
CA SER A 47 14.20 -5.92 19.68
C SER A 47 14.13 -4.51 20.28
N ASP A 48 14.78 -4.30 21.43
CA ASP A 48 14.89 -2.96 22.06
C ASP A 48 15.86 -2.02 21.30
N ASP A 49 16.61 -2.56 20.34
CA ASP A 49 17.59 -1.81 19.56
C ASP A 49 16.91 -0.96 18.48
N GLU A 50 17.29 0.31 18.36
CA GLU A 50 16.76 1.19 17.31
C GLU A 50 17.53 1.10 16.00
N THR A 51 18.76 0.57 16.02
CA THR A 51 19.66 0.54 14.85
C THR A 51 20.39 -0.80 14.76
N PHE A 52 20.45 -1.34 13.54
CA PHE A 52 21.03 -2.65 13.24
C PHE A 52 21.93 -2.59 12.01
N LEU A 53 22.95 -3.45 11.96
CA LEU A 53 23.66 -3.73 10.72
C LEU A 53 22.93 -4.82 9.93
N VAL A 54 22.92 -4.73 8.59
CA VAL A 54 22.27 -5.74 7.75
C VAL A 54 22.86 -7.13 7.96
N THR A 55 24.16 -7.23 8.20
CA THR A 55 24.83 -8.50 8.51
C THR A 55 24.34 -9.11 9.82
N ASP A 56 24.13 -8.28 10.85
CA ASP A 56 23.65 -8.74 12.15
C ASP A 56 22.19 -9.19 12.05
N LEU A 57 21.37 -8.48 11.25
CA LEU A 57 20.00 -8.91 10.94
C LEU A 57 19.99 -10.25 10.19
N ALA A 58 20.82 -10.41 9.16
CA ALA A 58 20.92 -11.65 8.41
C ALA A 58 21.33 -12.83 9.30
N ALA A 59 22.37 -12.64 10.13
CA ALA A 59 22.84 -13.64 11.08
C ALA A 59 21.73 -14.04 12.06
N ARG A 60 21.03 -13.07 12.67
CA ARG A 60 19.92 -13.32 13.61
C ARG A 60 18.73 -14.02 12.96
N LEU A 61 18.44 -13.74 11.69
CA LEU A 61 17.40 -14.43 10.93
C LEU A 61 17.75 -15.90 10.65
N THR A 62 19.05 -16.22 10.52
CA THR A 62 19.55 -17.58 10.26
C THR A 62 19.84 -18.40 11.52
N ASP A 63 20.06 -17.75 12.67
CA ASP A 63 20.51 -18.37 13.94
C ASP A 63 19.53 -19.42 14.52
N GLY A 64 18.33 -19.55 13.95
CA GLY A 64 17.38 -20.63 14.24
C GLY A 64 17.60 -21.94 13.48
N THR A 65 18.65 -22.05 12.66
CA THR A 65 18.91 -23.23 11.80
C THR A 65 20.23 -23.89 12.18
N GLU A 66 20.18 -24.95 12.99
CA GLU A 66 21.40 -25.66 13.39
C GLU A 66 22.10 -26.37 12.20
N SER A 67 23.42 -26.12 12.12
CA SER A 67 24.52 -26.84 11.44
C SER A 67 24.43 -27.18 9.95
N ASP A 68 25.20 -26.47 9.12
CA ASP A 68 26.22 -27.02 8.22
C ASP A 68 26.99 -25.87 7.52
N ASP A 69 28.10 -26.14 6.80
CA ASP A 69 28.78 -25.20 5.88
C ASP A 69 27.82 -24.51 4.87
N ALA A 70 26.59 -25.01 4.75
CA ALA A 70 25.48 -24.39 4.01
C ALA A 70 24.96 -23.09 4.64
N THR A 71 25.12 -22.88 5.96
CA THR A 71 24.61 -21.71 6.70
C THR A 71 25.28 -20.41 6.25
N GLY A 72 26.59 -20.41 6.00
CA GLY A 72 27.29 -19.20 5.53
C GLY A 72 26.85 -18.75 4.12
N ASN A 73 26.49 -19.72 3.26
CA ASN A 73 25.91 -19.42 1.95
C ASN A 73 24.46 -18.92 2.06
N ALA A 74 23.68 -19.45 3.01
CA ALA A 74 22.32 -18.99 3.28
C ALA A 74 22.32 -17.55 3.82
N GLU A 75 23.20 -17.24 4.77
CA GLU A 75 23.39 -15.90 5.32
C GLU A 75 23.80 -14.90 4.24
N THR A 76 24.80 -15.24 3.41
CA THR A 76 25.23 -14.35 2.30
C THR A 76 24.09 -14.08 1.32
N ARG A 77 23.31 -15.11 0.97
CA ARG A 77 22.14 -14.96 0.10
C ARG A 77 21.05 -14.11 0.74
N LEU A 78 20.82 -14.29 2.04
CA LEU A 78 19.83 -13.53 2.79
C LEU A 78 20.23 -12.06 2.88
N THR A 79 21.49 -11.76 3.20
CA THR A 79 22.06 -10.40 3.18
C THR A 79 21.82 -9.73 1.84
N ALA A 80 22.11 -10.40 0.72
CA ALA A 80 21.86 -9.83 -0.61
C ALA A 80 20.36 -9.52 -0.83
N ARG A 81 19.45 -10.38 -0.39
CA ARG A 81 17.99 -10.15 -0.50
C ARG A 81 17.51 -9.01 0.41
N LEU A 82 18.06 -8.90 1.61
CA LEU A 82 17.79 -7.78 2.51
C LEU A 82 18.21 -6.46 1.85
N HIS A 83 19.45 -6.39 1.33
CA HIS A 83 19.98 -5.22 0.63
C HIS A 83 19.18 -4.82 -0.61
N HIS A 84 18.76 -5.78 -1.44
CA HIS A 84 18.22 -5.49 -2.77
C HIS A 84 16.71 -5.54 -2.88
N THR A 85 15.99 -6.06 -1.87
CA THR A 85 14.55 -6.29 -1.98
C THR A 85 13.81 -5.88 -0.73
N VAL A 86 14.18 -6.40 0.44
CA VAL A 86 13.39 -6.21 1.66
C VAL A 86 13.60 -4.79 2.23
N LEU A 87 14.85 -4.38 2.45
CA LEU A 87 15.15 -3.10 3.08
C LEU A 87 14.74 -1.90 2.22
N PRO A 88 14.99 -1.87 0.89
CA PRO A 88 14.48 -0.80 0.05
C PRO A 88 12.95 -0.67 0.11
N LYS A 89 12.21 -1.79 0.07
CA LYS A 89 10.74 -1.76 0.20
C LYS A 89 10.28 -1.19 1.55
N LEU A 90 10.95 -1.55 2.64
CA LEU A 90 10.61 -1.05 3.97
C LEU A 90 10.98 0.43 4.15
N ASP A 91 12.05 0.88 3.49
CA ASP A 91 12.50 2.27 3.46
C ASP A 91 11.54 3.16 2.67
N ASP A 92 11.10 2.69 1.49
CA ASP A 92 10.05 3.35 0.69
C ASP A 92 8.73 3.48 1.47
N ALA A 93 8.43 2.47 2.31
CA ALA A 93 7.30 2.47 3.23
C ALA A 93 7.54 3.30 4.51
N GLY A 94 8.72 3.88 4.71
CA GLY A 94 9.10 4.64 5.90
C GLY A 94 9.05 3.84 7.21
N LEU A 95 8.98 2.51 7.14
CA LEU A 95 8.93 1.62 8.31
C LEU A 95 10.34 1.41 8.89
N VAL A 96 11.36 1.53 8.05
CA VAL A 96 12.76 1.59 8.44
C VAL A 96 13.41 2.77 7.71
N ALA A 97 14.56 3.23 8.20
CA ALA A 97 15.46 4.07 7.42
C ALA A 97 16.71 3.27 7.07
N TYR A 98 16.97 3.08 5.78
CA TYR A 98 18.03 2.21 5.30
C TYR A 98 19.18 3.00 4.65
N GLU A 99 20.35 3.00 5.31
CA GLU A 99 21.58 3.56 4.75
C GLU A 99 22.33 2.51 3.93
N THR A 100 22.16 2.55 2.61
CA THR A 100 22.77 1.57 1.68
C THR A 100 24.30 1.55 1.77
N ASP A 101 24.95 2.72 1.91
CA ASP A 101 26.41 2.85 1.95
C ASP A 101 27.06 2.17 3.17
N ARG A 102 26.35 2.19 4.32
CA ARG A 102 26.85 1.65 5.59
C ARG A 102 26.24 0.30 5.94
N GLY A 103 25.18 -0.11 5.25
CA GLY A 103 24.41 -1.29 5.63
C GLY A 103 23.78 -1.10 7.01
N LEU A 104 23.34 0.11 7.34
CA LEU A 104 22.67 0.41 8.61
C LEU A 104 21.17 0.53 8.39
N VAL A 105 20.40 -0.10 9.26
CA VAL A 105 18.94 -0.07 9.27
C VAL A 105 18.50 0.53 10.59
N ARG A 106 17.78 1.63 10.53
CA ARG A 106 17.14 2.23 11.71
C ARG A 106 15.67 1.86 11.72
N SER A 107 15.18 1.36 12.84
CA SER A 107 13.76 1.09 13.04
C SER A 107 13.01 2.41 13.14
N CYS A 108 12.01 2.61 12.28
CA CYS A 108 11.16 3.80 12.25
C CYS A 108 9.68 3.42 12.51
N LEU A 109 9.46 2.38 13.32
CA LEU A 109 8.13 1.89 13.67
C LEU A 109 7.42 2.95 14.53
N ASP A 110 6.70 3.85 13.87
CA ASP A 110 5.92 4.90 14.52
C ASP A 110 4.58 4.36 15.03
N SER A 111 3.86 5.19 15.79
CA SER A 111 2.48 5.02 16.25
C SER A 111 1.52 4.47 15.19
N ARG A 112 1.70 4.84 13.92
CA ARG A 112 0.93 4.31 12.78
C ARG A 112 1.11 2.80 12.59
N TYR A 113 2.35 2.31 12.67
CA TYR A 113 2.63 0.87 12.57
C TYR A 113 2.04 0.12 13.76
N ALA A 114 2.15 0.69 14.98
CA ALA A 114 1.56 0.10 16.17
C ALA A 114 0.03 -0.07 16.03
N ALA A 115 -0.69 0.95 15.55
CA ALA A 115 -2.12 0.85 15.30
C ALA A 115 -2.47 -0.17 14.18
N MET A 116 -1.66 -0.24 13.12
CA MET A 116 -1.83 -1.28 12.09
C MET A 116 -1.63 -2.69 12.66
N VAL A 117 -0.68 -2.89 13.57
CA VAL A 117 -0.45 -4.19 14.22
C VAL A 117 -1.66 -4.64 15.04
N GLU A 118 -2.34 -3.71 15.73
CA GLU A 118 -3.60 -4.02 16.42
C GLU A 118 -4.70 -4.43 15.43
N GLY A 119 -4.81 -3.72 14.30
CA GLY A 119 -5.71 -4.09 13.20
C GLY A 119 -5.41 -5.48 12.60
N ILE A 120 -4.13 -5.81 12.42
CA ILE A 120 -3.66 -7.13 11.94
C ILE A 120 -4.02 -8.23 12.94
N ALA A 121 -3.77 -8.01 14.23
CA ALA A 121 -4.10 -8.97 15.29
C ALA A 121 -5.62 -9.20 15.37
N GLY A 122 -6.41 -8.13 15.20
CA GLY A 122 -7.87 -8.22 15.05
C GLY A 122 -8.28 -9.08 13.85
N PHE A 123 -7.57 -8.95 12.73
CA PHE A 123 -7.78 -9.78 11.54
C PHE A 123 -7.38 -11.25 11.76
N GLU A 124 -6.33 -11.55 12.54
CA GLU A 124 -5.86 -12.93 12.85
C GLU A 124 -6.82 -13.74 13.71
N SER A 125 -7.72 -13.07 14.40
CA SER A 125 -8.68 -13.70 15.30
C SER A 125 -9.98 -14.17 14.60
N ALA A 126 -10.21 -13.80 13.33
CA ALA A 126 -11.42 -14.14 12.57
C ALA A 126 -11.20 -15.36 11.66
N ASP A 127 -12.24 -16.20 11.47
CA ASP A 127 -12.25 -17.26 10.46
C ASP A 127 -12.27 -16.60 9.06
N ARG A 128 -11.19 -16.73 8.28
CA ARG A 128 -10.92 -15.80 7.17
C ARG A 128 -11.39 -16.33 5.82
N PRO A 129 -12.10 -15.51 5.04
CA PRO A 129 -12.37 -15.84 3.64
C PRO A 129 -11.18 -15.55 2.71
N VAL A 130 -10.23 -14.68 3.08
CA VAL A 130 -9.08 -14.27 2.24
C VAL A 130 -7.77 -14.20 3.07
N PRO A 131 -6.61 -14.62 2.52
CA PRO A 131 -5.31 -14.49 3.19
C PRO A 131 -4.88 -13.03 3.42
N LEU A 132 -4.08 -12.79 4.47
CA LEU A 132 -3.60 -11.44 4.81
C LEU A 132 -2.71 -10.83 3.72
N ASP A 133 -1.82 -11.63 3.12
CA ASP A 133 -0.94 -11.21 2.03
C ASP A 133 -1.78 -10.66 0.86
N THR A 134 -2.85 -11.38 0.52
CA THR A 134 -3.79 -10.99 -0.52
C THR A 134 -4.53 -9.71 -0.14
N LEU A 135 -5.02 -9.58 1.09
CA LEU A 135 -5.69 -8.35 1.53
C LEU A 135 -4.75 -7.14 1.42
N PHE A 136 -3.52 -7.26 1.90
CA PHE A 136 -2.56 -6.16 1.80
C PHE A 136 -2.15 -5.85 0.37
N GLU A 137 -1.94 -6.87 -0.45
CA GLU A 137 -1.71 -6.67 -1.88
C GLU A 137 -2.88 -5.90 -2.48
N LEU A 138 -4.13 -6.22 -2.11
CA LEU A 138 -5.29 -5.49 -2.60
C LEU A 138 -5.32 -4.03 -2.14
N LEU A 139 -4.99 -3.75 -0.88
CA LEU A 139 -5.01 -2.40 -0.30
C LEU A 139 -3.80 -1.54 -0.70
N ALA A 140 -2.74 -2.14 -1.26
CA ALA A 140 -1.50 -1.48 -1.66
C ALA A 140 -1.61 -0.53 -2.85
N ASP A 141 -2.72 -0.54 -3.58
CA ASP A 141 -2.93 0.36 -4.71
C ASP A 141 -4.03 1.35 -4.39
N PHE A 142 -3.73 2.64 -4.50
CA PHE A 142 -4.67 3.71 -4.20
C PHE A 142 -6.02 3.53 -4.88
N ARG A 143 -6.05 3.25 -6.18
CA ARG A 143 -7.30 3.14 -6.95
C ARG A 143 -8.11 1.93 -6.52
N ARG A 144 -7.45 0.78 -6.33
CA ARG A 144 -8.12 -0.46 -5.88
C ARG A 144 -8.65 -0.33 -4.46
N ARG A 145 -7.85 0.21 -3.55
CA ARG A 145 -8.25 0.48 -2.16
C ARG A 145 -9.46 1.43 -2.14
N THR A 146 -9.38 2.52 -2.88
CA THR A 146 -10.47 3.51 -2.94
C THR A 146 -11.73 2.92 -3.53
N ALA A 147 -11.63 2.17 -4.64
CA ALA A 147 -12.77 1.49 -5.24
C ALA A 147 -13.46 0.55 -4.24
N TYR A 148 -12.68 -0.26 -3.52
CA TYR A 148 -13.21 -1.15 -2.50
C TYR A 148 -13.85 -0.40 -1.32
N LEU A 149 -13.20 0.65 -0.80
CA LEU A 149 -13.75 1.50 0.26
C LEU A 149 -15.05 2.20 -0.17
N THR A 150 -15.15 2.62 -1.44
CA THR A 150 -16.38 3.19 -2.00
C THR A 150 -17.50 2.15 -2.05
N LEU A 151 -17.20 0.92 -2.49
CA LEU A 151 -18.18 -0.17 -2.47
C LEU A 151 -18.62 -0.56 -1.05
N LEU A 152 -17.74 -0.46 -0.06
CA LEU A 152 -18.12 -0.62 1.35
C LEU A 152 -19.10 0.46 1.85
N ARG A 153 -19.22 1.60 1.16
CA ARG A 153 -20.19 2.66 1.50
C ARG A 153 -21.51 2.54 0.72
N HIS A 154 -21.44 2.07 -0.52
CA HIS A 154 -22.57 2.09 -1.46
C HIS A 154 -23.17 0.72 -1.77
N ASP A 155 -22.56 -0.37 -1.29
CA ASP A 155 -22.84 -1.79 -1.59
C ASP A 155 -22.67 -2.15 -3.07
N ASP A 156 -23.16 -1.36 -4.01
CA ASP A 156 -22.96 -1.56 -5.44
C ASP A 156 -22.95 -0.24 -6.22
N LEU A 157 -22.26 -0.23 -7.35
CA LEU A 157 -22.14 0.94 -8.24
C LEU A 157 -21.94 0.50 -9.69
N SER A 158 -22.34 1.37 -10.61
CA SER A 158 -21.85 1.27 -11.99
C SER A 158 -20.35 1.58 -12.02
N LEU A 159 -19.62 0.96 -12.95
CA LEU A 159 -18.19 1.18 -13.10
C LEU A 159 -17.84 2.64 -13.45
N PRO A 160 -18.62 3.37 -14.27
CA PRO A 160 -18.45 4.81 -14.45
C PRO A 160 -18.60 5.61 -13.15
N ASP A 161 -19.65 5.36 -12.36
CA ASP A 161 -19.86 6.09 -11.09
C ASP A 161 -18.74 5.76 -10.09
N LEU A 162 -18.28 4.51 -10.06
CA LEU A 162 -17.13 4.10 -9.26
C LEU A 162 -15.84 4.82 -9.72
N ALA A 163 -15.66 5.01 -11.03
CA ALA A 163 -14.52 5.75 -11.57
C ALA A 163 -14.56 7.23 -11.19
N ASP A 164 -15.74 7.86 -11.18
CA ASP A 164 -15.92 9.24 -10.73
C ASP A 164 -15.51 9.39 -9.26
N GLU A 165 -16.00 8.52 -8.38
CA GLU A 165 -15.66 8.51 -6.95
C GLU A 165 -14.14 8.33 -6.72
N VAL A 166 -13.52 7.41 -7.47
CA VAL A 166 -12.07 7.17 -7.38
C VAL A 166 -11.26 8.36 -7.92
N ALA A 167 -11.70 8.98 -9.01
CA ALA A 167 -11.03 10.13 -9.61
C ALA A 167 -11.10 11.37 -8.70
N VAL A 168 -12.26 11.60 -8.06
CA VAL A 168 -12.45 12.63 -7.03
C VAL A 168 -11.49 12.42 -5.87
N ALA A 169 -11.38 11.19 -5.38
CA ALA A 169 -10.45 10.86 -4.30
C ALA A 169 -8.98 11.02 -4.71
N GLU A 170 -8.60 10.62 -5.93
CA GLU A 170 -7.23 10.72 -6.45
C GLU A 170 -6.79 12.18 -6.64
N ARG A 171 -7.69 13.05 -7.09
CA ARG A 171 -7.41 14.47 -7.29
C ARG A 171 -7.58 15.30 -6.01
N GLY A 172 -8.35 14.82 -5.04
CA GLY A 172 -8.73 15.60 -3.86
C GLY A 172 -9.62 16.79 -4.20
N GLU A 173 -10.32 16.74 -5.33
CA GLU A 173 -11.13 17.83 -5.89
C GLU A 173 -12.53 17.33 -6.30
N PRO A 174 -13.56 18.19 -6.25
CA PRO A 174 -14.90 17.80 -6.70
C PRO A 174 -14.90 17.44 -8.19
N LEU A 175 -15.77 16.50 -8.59
CA LEU A 175 -15.85 15.96 -9.96
C LEU A 175 -15.94 17.04 -11.05
N SER A 176 -16.60 18.16 -10.75
CA SER A 176 -16.74 19.30 -11.68
C SER A 176 -15.42 20.00 -12.04
N LYS A 177 -14.35 19.74 -11.29
CA LYS A 177 -13.00 20.26 -11.53
C LYS A 177 -12.02 19.19 -12.04
N VAL A 178 -12.42 17.92 -12.01
CA VAL A 178 -11.60 16.82 -12.52
C VAL A 178 -11.71 16.80 -14.04
N ASP A 179 -10.57 16.66 -14.71
CA ASP A 179 -10.55 16.55 -16.17
C ASP A 179 -11.26 15.26 -16.63
N PRO A 180 -12.17 15.31 -17.62
CA PRO A 180 -12.83 14.11 -18.14
C PRO A 180 -11.86 13.03 -18.63
N ASP A 181 -10.69 13.39 -19.18
CA ASP A 181 -9.68 12.44 -19.62
C ASP A 181 -9.03 11.71 -18.43
N ASP A 182 -8.92 12.38 -17.27
CA ASP A 182 -8.45 11.72 -16.04
C ASP A 182 -9.46 10.70 -15.53
N VAL A 183 -10.75 11.05 -15.53
CA VAL A 183 -11.84 10.12 -15.17
C VAL A 183 -11.82 8.91 -16.10
N LEU A 184 -11.71 9.12 -17.42
CA LEU A 184 -11.63 8.04 -18.39
C LEU A 184 -10.41 7.13 -18.13
N ARG A 185 -9.26 7.72 -17.77
CA ARG A 185 -8.07 6.95 -17.39
C ARG A 185 -8.30 6.11 -16.14
N VAL A 186 -8.99 6.65 -15.13
CA VAL A 186 -9.38 5.89 -13.93
C VAL A 186 -10.33 4.76 -14.29
N TYR A 187 -11.38 5.05 -15.06
CA TYR A 187 -12.35 4.05 -15.54
C TYR A 187 -11.65 2.88 -16.25
N LEU A 188 -10.76 3.16 -17.21
CA LEU A 188 -10.02 2.10 -17.93
C LEU A 188 -9.11 1.28 -17.01
N SER A 189 -8.50 1.95 -16.02
CA SER A 189 -7.69 1.30 -14.97
C SER A 189 -8.54 0.34 -14.14
N LEU A 190 -9.72 0.79 -13.70
CA LEU A 190 -10.66 0.00 -12.92
C LEU A 190 -11.17 -1.20 -13.74
N TYR A 191 -11.60 -0.95 -14.97
CA TYR A 191 -12.11 -1.96 -15.91
C TYR A 191 -11.10 -3.08 -16.17
N HIS A 192 -9.85 -2.74 -16.51
CA HIS A 192 -8.86 -3.73 -16.95
C HIS A 192 -8.04 -4.35 -15.81
N THR A 193 -7.91 -3.66 -14.67
CA THR A 193 -6.94 -4.04 -13.64
C THR A 193 -7.56 -4.17 -12.26
N HIS A 194 -8.16 -3.10 -11.73
CA HIS A 194 -8.46 -3.08 -10.29
C HIS A 194 -9.72 -3.88 -9.95
N VAL A 195 -10.81 -3.72 -10.71
CA VAL A 195 -12.07 -4.42 -10.44
C VAL A 195 -11.95 -5.92 -10.73
N PRO A 196 -11.35 -6.38 -11.85
CA PRO A 196 -11.10 -7.81 -12.06
C PRO A 196 -10.31 -8.45 -10.92
N LYS A 197 -9.25 -7.79 -10.42
CA LYS A 197 -8.48 -8.30 -9.27
C LYS A 197 -9.29 -8.37 -7.97
N LEU A 198 -10.16 -7.40 -7.72
CA LEU A 198 -11.09 -7.46 -6.58
C LEU A 198 -12.06 -8.62 -6.73
N ALA A 199 -12.56 -8.87 -7.94
CA ALA A 199 -13.48 -9.96 -8.24
C ALA A 199 -12.81 -11.34 -8.11
N ASP A 200 -11.57 -11.48 -8.56
CA ASP A 200 -10.78 -12.72 -8.44
C ASP A 200 -10.59 -13.17 -6.98
N THR A 201 -10.59 -12.23 -6.04
CA THR A 201 -10.51 -12.52 -4.59
C THR A 201 -11.86 -12.77 -3.94
N GLY A 202 -12.95 -12.66 -4.71
CA GLY A 202 -14.32 -12.86 -4.24
C GLY A 202 -14.84 -11.74 -3.36
N LEU A 203 -14.14 -10.59 -3.25
CA LEU A 203 -14.62 -9.46 -2.45
C LEU A 203 -15.77 -8.73 -3.14
N VAL A 204 -15.74 -8.67 -4.46
CA VAL A 204 -16.77 -8.04 -5.29
C VAL A 204 -17.23 -9.01 -6.38
N ALA A 205 -18.46 -8.85 -6.85
CA ALA A 205 -18.94 -9.41 -8.09
C ALA A 205 -18.85 -8.32 -9.17
N TYR A 206 -18.26 -8.65 -10.31
CA TYR A 206 -18.17 -7.73 -11.44
C TYR A 206 -18.91 -8.30 -12.64
N ASP A 207 -19.94 -7.58 -13.08
CA ASP A 207 -20.59 -7.79 -14.37
C ASP A 207 -19.95 -6.88 -15.40
N GLN A 208 -19.15 -7.47 -16.28
CA GLN A 208 -18.42 -6.75 -17.32
C GLN A 208 -19.30 -6.39 -18.53
N GLU A 209 -20.45 -7.06 -18.71
CA GLU A 209 -21.37 -6.74 -19.80
C GLU A 209 -22.19 -5.50 -19.47
N ASP A 210 -22.66 -5.40 -18.22
CA ASP A 210 -23.45 -4.28 -17.70
C ASP A 210 -22.62 -3.18 -17.01
N ASP A 211 -21.29 -3.35 -16.94
CA ASP A 211 -20.36 -2.47 -16.23
C ASP A 211 -20.81 -2.19 -14.79
N TYR A 212 -21.10 -3.26 -14.04
CA TYR A 212 -21.67 -3.16 -12.70
C TYR A 212 -20.84 -3.90 -11.67
N VAL A 213 -20.55 -3.25 -10.55
CA VAL A 213 -19.72 -3.81 -9.48
C VAL A 213 -20.51 -3.85 -8.19
N ALA A 214 -20.63 -5.02 -7.58
CA ALA A 214 -21.35 -5.23 -6.33
C ALA A 214 -20.47 -5.85 -5.26
N LEU A 215 -20.57 -5.36 -4.04
CA LEU A 215 -19.91 -5.92 -2.87
C LEU A 215 -20.53 -7.28 -2.51
N THR A 216 -19.67 -8.26 -2.25
CA THR A 216 -20.13 -9.58 -1.78
C THR A 216 -20.22 -9.63 -0.26
N ASP A 217 -20.81 -10.69 0.28
CA ASP A 217 -20.77 -10.96 1.72
C ASP A 217 -19.34 -11.12 2.26
N VAL A 218 -18.44 -11.68 1.44
CA VAL A 218 -17.02 -11.82 1.78
C VAL A 218 -16.35 -10.45 1.88
N GLY A 219 -16.60 -9.56 0.92
CA GLY A 219 -16.14 -8.17 0.99
C GLY A 219 -16.69 -7.44 2.21
N ARG A 220 -18.00 -7.54 2.45
CA ARG A 220 -18.63 -6.90 3.61
C ARG A 220 -18.08 -7.40 4.94
N ALA A 221 -17.77 -8.69 5.06
CA ALA A 221 -17.16 -9.26 6.27
C ALA A 221 -15.78 -8.66 6.59
N LEU A 222 -15.07 -8.12 5.59
CA LEU A 222 -13.77 -7.49 5.77
C LEU A 222 -13.86 -5.96 5.98
N GLU A 223 -15.05 -5.39 6.13
CA GLU A 223 -15.23 -3.94 6.33
C GLU A 223 -14.49 -3.43 7.57
N SER A 224 -14.74 -4.04 8.74
CA SER A 224 -14.12 -3.63 10.01
C SER A 224 -12.59 -3.67 9.99
N PRO A 225 -11.93 -4.79 9.61
CA PRO A 225 -10.47 -4.81 9.55
C PRO A 225 -9.92 -3.87 8.49
N THR A 226 -10.60 -3.72 7.35
CA THR A 226 -10.15 -2.80 6.29
C THR A 226 -10.16 -1.34 6.77
N ARG A 227 -11.24 -0.92 7.45
CA ARG A 227 -11.33 0.45 7.98
C ARG A 227 -10.28 0.72 9.07
N ALA A 228 -10.08 -0.23 9.99
CA ALA A 228 -9.06 -0.12 11.03
C ALA A 228 -7.65 0.05 10.44
N LEU A 229 -7.36 -0.62 9.32
CA LEU A 229 -6.07 -0.50 8.61
C LEU A 229 -5.92 0.82 7.84
N CYS A 230 -7.00 1.36 7.26
CA CYS A 230 -6.95 2.55 6.42
C CYS A 230 -6.96 3.85 7.24
N ASP A 231 -7.72 3.90 8.34
CA ASP A 231 -7.83 5.05 9.25
C ASP A 231 -7.52 4.62 10.69
N PRO A 232 -6.24 4.44 11.05
CA PRO A 232 -5.85 3.98 12.39
C PRO A 232 -6.03 5.05 13.49
N SER A 233 -6.62 6.22 13.18
CA SER A 233 -6.72 7.38 14.10
C SER A 233 -8.08 7.52 14.80
N ASP A 234 -9.02 6.59 14.57
CA ASP A 234 -10.40 6.61 15.08
C ASP A 234 -10.60 5.68 16.31
N ASP A 235 -9.63 5.62 17.23
CA ASP A 235 -9.81 5.02 18.58
C ASP A 235 -9.19 5.91 19.67
#